data_AF-A0A7C9JFX9-F1
#
_entry.id   AF-A0A7C9JFX9-F1
#
_cell.length_a   1.000
_cell.length_b   1.000
_cell.length_c   1.000
_cell.angle_alpha   90.00
_cell.angle_beta   90.00
_cell.angle_gamma   90.00
#
_symmetry.space_group_name_H-M   'P 1'
#
loop_
_entity.id
_entity.type
_entity.pdbx_description
1 polymer ?
#
loop_
_entity_poly.entity_id
_entity_poly.type
_entity_poly.pdbx_seq_one_letter_code
_entity_poly.pdbx_strand_id
1 'polypeptide(L)'
;MTRPTTGAPLPVIRSHPALRLLDELTDELPTEVADSAACADPELHTGPDPDVGESPQEREAREDVAKSVCAECPVRLRCLATALILRPEVGIWAGLTAQELAALSRPAVAS
;
A
#
# COMPACT_ATOMS: atom_id res chain seq x y z
N MET A 1 -11.39 -35.36 2.02
CA MET A 1 -11.01 -34.21 1.19
C MET A 1 -10.85 -33.02 2.12
N THR A 2 -9.66 -32.82 2.66
CA THR A 2 -9.38 -31.78 3.65
C THR A 2 -8.14 -31.05 3.22
N ARG A 3 -8.28 -29.75 2.96
CA ARG A 3 -7.16 -28.80 2.97
C ARG A 3 -7.55 -27.62 3.85
N PRO A 4 -7.12 -27.61 5.12
CA PRO A 4 -6.87 -26.35 5.78
C PRO A 4 -5.54 -25.81 5.20
N THR A 5 -5.53 -24.57 4.72
CA THR A 5 -4.27 -23.84 4.57
C THR A 5 -4.45 -22.52 5.32
N THR A 6 -4.27 -22.61 6.63
CA THR A 6 -3.91 -21.48 7.48
C THR A 6 -2.75 -20.77 6.79
N GLY A 7 -2.94 -19.50 6.43
CA GLY A 7 -1.88 -18.67 5.87
C GLY A 7 -0.73 -18.65 6.86
N ALA A 8 0.37 -19.33 6.52
CA ALA A 8 1.60 -19.20 7.27
C ALA A 8 2.01 -17.72 7.24
N PRO A 9 2.34 -17.10 8.39
CA PRO A 9 2.82 -15.73 8.40
C PRO A 9 4.11 -15.69 7.56
N LEU A 10 4.11 -14.85 6.51
CA LEU A 10 5.26 -14.68 5.65
C LEU A 10 6.47 -14.24 6.50
N PRO A 11 7.60 -14.98 6.47
CA PRO A 11 8.71 -14.67 7.33
C PRO A 11 9.61 -13.59 6.69
N VAL A 12 9.98 -12.61 7.53
CA VAL A 12 11.20 -11.77 7.47
C VAL A 12 11.21 -10.53 6.56
N ILE A 13 10.71 -9.39 7.06
CA ILE A 13 11.21 -8.05 6.67
C ILE A 13 11.42 -7.20 7.94
N ARG A 14 12.51 -7.49 8.66
CA ARG A 14 12.70 -7.14 10.07
C ARG A 14 13.93 -6.26 10.33
N SER A 15 14.34 -5.41 9.38
CA SER A 15 15.57 -4.61 9.49
C SER A 15 15.37 -3.17 10.00
N HIS A 16 14.18 -2.56 9.87
CA HIS A 16 13.95 -1.20 10.35
C HIS A 16 13.06 -1.20 11.62
N PRO A 17 13.53 -0.65 12.76
CA PRO A 17 12.81 -0.71 14.04
C PRO A 17 11.41 -0.08 13.96
N ALA A 18 11.27 1.02 13.21
CA ALA A 18 9.98 1.67 12.97
C ALA A 18 8.97 0.75 12.23
N LEU A 19 9.44 -0.05 11.26
CA LEU A 19 8.56 -0.94 10.48
C LEU A 19 8.11 -2.16 11.28
N ARG A 20 8.98 -2.66 12.17
CA ARG A 20 8.63 -3.70 13.14
C ARG A 20 7.54 -3.23 14.12
N LEU A 21 7.70 -2.01 14.66
CA LEU A 21 6.71 -1.45 15.56
C LEU A 21 5.35 -1.25 14.88
N LEU A 22 5.33 -0.83 13.62
CA LEU A 22 4.09 -0.69 12.85
C LEU A 22 3.41 -2.04 12.58
N ASP A 23 4.19 -3.09 12.29
CA ASP A 23 3.66 -4.45 12.13
C ASP A 23 3.00 -4.94 13.43
N GLU A 24 3.69 -4.82 14.56
CA GLU A 24 3.18 -5.18 15.89
C GLU A 24 1.93 -4.38 16.28
N LEU A 25 1.86 -3.09 15.93
CA LEU A 25 0.68 -2.23 16.19
C LEU A 25 -0.50 -2.52 15.27
N THR A 26 -0.29 -3.18 14.12
CA THR A 26 -1.35 -3.46 13.14
C THR A 26 -1.77 -4.92 13.08
N ASP A 27 -1.15 -5.80 13.87
CA ASP A 27 -1.45 -7.24 13.93
C ASP A 27 -2.82 -7.54 14.57
N GLU A 28 -3.30 -6.67 15.46
CA GLU A 28 -4.62 -6.76 16.13
C GLU A 28 -5.76 -6.10 15.31
N LEU A 29 -5.47 -5.55 14.11
CA LEU A 29 -6.51 -5.02 13.23
C LEU A 29 -7.12 -6.19 12.42
N PRO A 30 -8.44 -6.47 12.54
CA PRO A 30 -9.07 -7.67 12.00
C PRO A 30 -8.77 -7.86 10.52
N THR A 31 -8.42 -9.06 10.06
CA THR A 31 -8.09 -9.45 8.67
C THR A 31 -9.18 -9.18 7.60
N GLU A 32 -10.30 -8.57 7.99
CA GLU A 32 -11.45 -8.14 7.17
C GLU A 32 -11.22 -6.77 6.48
N VAL A 33 -9.97 -6.27 6.57
CA VAL A 33 -9.50 -4.95 6.15
C VAL A 33 -9.72 -4.63 4.66
N ALA A 34 -9.62 -5.62 3.78
CA ALA A 34 -9.77 -5.40 2.33
C ALA A 34 -11.19 -4.96 1.95
N ASP A 35 -12.21 -5.53 2.62
CA ASP A 35 -13.63 -5.18 2.38
C ASP A 35 -14.01 -3.81 2.99
N SER A 36 -13.18 -3.29 3.90
CA SER A 36 -13.35 -1.96 4.52
C SER A 36 -12.49 -0.88 3.87
N ALA A 37 -11.74 -1.22 2.81
CA ALA A 37 -10.91 -0.26 2.11
C ALA A 37 -11.79 0.72 1.33
N ALA A 38 -11.65 2.02 1.60
CA ALA A 38 -12.37 3.06 0.86
C ALA A 38 -11.93 3.15 -0.61
N CYS A 39 -10.73 2.64 -0.93
CA CYS A 39 -10.10 2.68 -2.25
C CYS A 39 -10.59 1.59 -3.21
N ALA A 40 -11.91 1.44 -3.39
CA ALA A 40 -12.50 0.37 -4.18
C ALA A 40 -12.36 0.53 -5.71
N ASP A 41 -12.10 1.75 -6.19
CA ASP A 41 -11.95 2.06 -7.62
C ASP A 41 -10.51 1.77 -8.11
N PRO A 42 -10.30 0.75 -8.96
CA PRO A 42 -8.97 0.40 -9.46
C PRO A 42 -8.42 1.45 -10.43
N GLU A 43 -9.23 1.99 -11.34
CA GLU A 43 -8.75 2.97 -12.33
C GLU A 43 -8.23 4.22 -11.63
N LEU A 44 -8.91 4.66 -10.56
CA LEU A 44 -8.44 5.78 -9.75
C LEU A 44 -7.07 5.48 -9.09
N HIS A 45 -6.88 4.29 -8.52
CA HIS A 45 -5.70 3.98 -7.70
C HIS A 45 -4.51 3.43 -8.48
N THR A 46 -4.73 2.73 -9.59
CA THR A 46 -3.66 2.13 -10.41
C THR A 46 -3.49 2.81 -11.76
N GLY A 47 -4.52 3.53 -12.23
CA GLY A 47 -4.54 4.17 -13.53
C GLY A 47 -5.42 3.41 -14.52
N PRO A 48 -5.74 4.06 -15.66
CA PRO A 48 -6.54 3.46 -16.71
C PRO A 48 -5.77 2.32 -17.38
N ASP A 49 -6.50 1.52 -18.16
CA ASP A 49 -5.87 0.54 -19.04
C ASP A 49 -4.83 1.21 -19.95
N PRO A 50 -3.67 0.57 -20.19
CA PRO A 50 -2.55 1.15 -20.92
C PRO A 50 -2.91 1.55 -22.37
N ASP A 51 -3.95 0.93 -22.94
CA ASP A 51 -4.44 1.21 -24.30
C ASP A 51 -5.22 2.53 -24.39
N VAL A 52 -5.76 3.05 -23.28
CA VAL A 52 -6.52 4.31 -23.24
C VAL A 52 -5.57 5.51 -23.31
N GLY A 53 -4.36 5.35 -22.78
CA GLY A 53 -3.37 6.42 -22.65
C GLY A 53 -3.77 7.45 -21.58
N GLU A 54 -2.78 7.91 -20.83
CA GLU A 54 -2.97 8.93 -19.80
C GLU A 54 -1.84 9.95 -19.92
N SER A 55 -2.18 11.23 -20.02
CA SER A 55 -1.17 12.29 -20.01
C SER A 55 -0.57 12.46 -18.61
N PRO A 56 0.64 13.01 -18.48
CA PRO A 56 1.24 13.26 -17.16
C PRO A 56 0.39 14.12 -16.24
N GLN A 57 -0.36 15.09 -16.79
CA GLN A 57 -1.22 15.99 -16.01
C GLN A 57 -2.49 15.29 -15.53
N GLU A 58 -3.09 14.43 -16.36
CA GLU A 58 -4.25 13.60 -15.96
C GLU A 58 -3.85 12.62 -14.86
N ARG A 59 -2.66 12.00 -14.99
CA ARG A 59 -2.11 11.14 -13.96
C ARG A 59 -1.93 11.85 -12.63
N GLU A 60 -1.30 13.03 -12.63
CA GLU A 60 -1.09 13.81 -11.42
C GLU A 60 -2.42 14.16 -10.74
N ALA A 61 -3.41 14.65 -11.51
CA ALA A 61 -4.73 14.96 -10.98
C ALA A 61 -5.44 13.73 -10.39
N ARG A 62 -5.36 12.58 -11.06
CA ARG A 62 -5.90 11.31 -10.56
C ARG A 62 -5.22 10.86 -9.28
N GLU A 63 -3.89 10.90 -9.24
CA GLU A 63 -3.10 10.53 -8.07
C GLU A 63 -3.44 11.42 -6.86
N ASP A 64 -3.66 12.72 -7.05
CA ASP A 64 -4.11 13.63 -5.99
C ASP A 64 -5.48 13.24 -5.42
N VAL A 65 -6.43 12.88 -6.29
CA VAL A 65 -7.75 12.38 -5.87
C VAL A 65 -7.60 11.07 -5.10
N ALA A 66 -6.84 10.11 -5.62
CA ALA A 66 -6.59 8.84 -4.93
C ALA A 66 -5.92 9.04 -3.56
N LYS A 67 -4.98 9.98 -3.44
CA LYS A 67 -4.34 10.35 -2.17
C LYS A 67 -5.35 10.90 -1.16
N SER A 68 -6.32 11.70 -1.59
CA SER A 68 -7.40 12.20 -0.72
C SER A 68 -8.29 11.07 -0.17
N VAL A 69 -8.68 10.11 -1.02
CA VAL A 69 -9.45 8.92 -0.60
C VAL A 69 -8.66 8.10 0.42
N CYS A 70 -7.36 7.91 0.17
CA CYS A 70 -6.49 7.21 1.10
C CYS A 70 -6.35 7.92 2.46
N ALA A 71 -6.43 9.25 2.52
CA ALA A 71 -6.28 10.02 3.75
C ALA A 71 -7.39 9.72 4.77
N GLU A 72 -8.60 9.42 4.29
CA GLU A 72 -9.77 9.09 5.10
C GLU A 72 -9.96 7.58 5.29
N CYS A 73 -9.12 6.77 4.63
CA CYS A 73 -9.27 5.33 4.60
C CYS A 73 -8.98 4.70 5.99
N PRO A 74 -9.93 3.98 6.60
CA PRO A 74 -9.79 3.44 7.96
C PRO A 74 -8.65 2.42 8.08
N VAL A 75 -8.22 1.87 6.95
CA VAL A 75 -7.20 0.82 6.87
C VAL A 75 -5.85 1.32 6.37
N ARG A 76 -5.67 2.64 6.28
CA ARG A 76 -4.45 3.27 5.71
C ARG A 76 -3.16 2.77 6.35
N LEU A 77 -3.12 2.61 7.67
CA LEU A 77 -1.91 2.14 8.38
C LEU A 77 -1.56 0.69 8.00
N ARG A 78 -2.56 -0.20 7.93
CA ARG A 78 -2.36 -1.59 7.50
C ARG A 78 -1.93 -1.64 6.04
N CYS A 79 -2.58 -0.85 5.17
CA CYS A 79 -2.21 -0.71 3.77
C CYS A 79 -0.74 -0.28 3.63
N LEU A 80 -0.27 0.69 4.45
CA LEU A 80 1.12 1.14 4.44
C LEU A 80 2.08 0.01 4.83
N ALA A 81 1.79 -0.69 5.92
CA ALA A 81 2.59 -1.83 6.37
C ALA A 81 2.69 -2.92 5.28
N THR A 82 1.55 -3.27 4.67
CA THR A 82 1.50 -4.22 3.55
C THR A 82 2.28 -3.73 2.34
N ALA A 83 2.12 -2.47 1.95
CA ALA A 83 2.79 -1.91 0.77
C ALA A 83 4.31 -1.87 0.95
N LEU A 84 4.80 -1.56 2.15
CA LEU A 84 6.24 -1.59 2.46
C LEU A 84 6.83 -3.01 2.36
N ILE A 85 6.01 -4.03 2.61
CA ILE A 85 6.39 -5.45 2.46
C ILE A 85 6.39 -5.85 0.98
N LEU A 86 5.28 -5.57 0.28
CA LEU A 86 5.09 -5.97 -1.12
C LEU A 86 5.98 -5.21 -2.09
N ARG A 87 6.34 -3.96 -1.75
CA ARG A 87 7.10 -3.03 -2.60
C ARG A 87 6.48 -2.93 -4.00
N PRO A 88 5.23 -2.46 -4.11
CA PRO A 88 4.54 -2.32 -5.38
C PRO A 88 5.30 -1.37 -6.31
N GLU A 89 5.22 -1.65 -7.62
CA GLU A 89 5.88 -0.85 -8.66
C GLU A 89 4.99 0.27 -9.20
N VAL A 90 3.67 0.15 -9.02
CA VAL A 90 2.66 1.08 -9.55
C VAL A 90 1.54 1.35 -8.54
N GLY A 91 0.80 2.43 -8.81
CA GLY A 91 -0.41 2.81 -8.09
C GLY A 91 -0.17 3.58 -6.79
N ILE A 92 -1.29 3.90 -6.14
CA ILE A 92 -1.36 4.61 -4.86
C ILE A 92 -1.63 3.63 -3.72
N TRP A 93 -0.75 3.64 -2.72
CA TRP A 93 -0.78 2.77 -1.55
C TRP A 93 -0.68 3.61 -0.29
N ALA A 94 -1.71 3.54 0.57
CA ALA A 94 -1.80 4.34 1.80
C ALA A 94 -1.60 5.86 1.61
N GLY A 95 -1.96 6.37 0.44
CA GLY A 95 -1.80 7.77 0.05
C GLY A 95 -0.39 8.13 -0.42
N LEU A 96 0.38 7.15 -0.86
CA LEU A 96 1.72 7.31 -1.44
C LEU A 96 1.76 6.66 -2.81
N THR A 97 2.45 7.27 -3.78
CA THR A 97 2.83 6.56 -5.00
C THR A 97 3.81 5.44 -4.68
N ALA A 98 3.86 4.41 -5.52
CA ALA A 98 4.89 3.38 -5.46
C ALA A 98 6.32 3.95 -5.36
N GLN A 99 6.59 5.05 -6.06
CA GLN A 99 7.88 5.74 -6.01
C GLN A 99 8.14 6.41 -4.65
N GLU A 100 7.16 7.15 -4.12
CA GLU A 100 7.25 7.77 -2.79
C GLU A 100 7.45 6.71 -1.69
N LEU A 101 6.71 5.61 -1.78
CA LEU A 101 6.81 4.47 -0.86
C LEU A 101 8.20 3.81 -0.92
N ALA A 102 8.74 3.61 -2.12
CA ALA A 102 10.08 3.07 -2.29
C ALA A 102 11.14 3.98 -1.65
N ALA A 103 10.99 5.30 -1.75
CA ALA A 103 11.89 6.26 -1.12
C ALA A 103 11.91 6.16 0.42
N LEU A 104 10.77 5.84 1.05
CA LEU A 104 10.69 5.61 2.51
C LEU A 104 11.44 4.36 2.97
N SER A 105 11.50 3.34 2.12
CA SER A 105 12.12 2.05 2.44
C SER A 105 13.65 2.02 2.22
N ARG A 106 14.20 3.04 1.55
CA ARG A 106 15.64 3.13 1.32
C ARG A 106 16.33 3.63 2.58
N PRO A 107 17.36 2.93 3.10
CA PRO A 107 18.15 3.48 4.19
C PRO A 107 18.74 4.81 3.73
N ALA A 108 18.64 5.84 4.58
CA ALA A 108 19.35 7.08 4.37
C ALA A 108 20.84 6.72 4.22
N VAL A 109 21.43 7.05 3.07
CA VAL A 109 22.88 6.99 2.92
C VAL A 109 23.43 8.05 3.86
N ALA A 110 23.79 7.63 5.08
CA ALA A 110 24.53 8.47 6.00
C ALA A 110 25.85 8.86 5.31
N SER A 111 26.00 10.15 5.05
CA SER A 111 27.27 10.75 4.63
C SER A 111 28.18 10.95 5.83
#